data_AF-A0A2E2QYK2-F1
#
_entry.id   AF-A0A2E2QYK2-F1
#
_cell.length_a   1.000
_cell.length_b   1.000
_cell.length_c   1.000
_cell.angle_alpha   90.00
_cell.angle_beta   90.00
_cell.angle_gamma   90.00
#
_symmetry.space_group_name_H-M   'P 1'
#
loop_
_entity.id
_entity.type
_entity.pdbx_description
1 polymer ?
#
loop_
_entity_poly.entity_id
_entity_poly.type
_entity_poly.pdbx_seq_one_letter_code
_entity_poly.pdbx_strand_id
1 'polypeptide(L)'
;MRKILFIGDSFTWGEGLELYMDKEPFISMRNFPAGDTELRSVSNYKDSEVEEWRVSKRFSNYIDGFEKYVQKTNGGSFQSVSRDATQIVYENGFQTDDIVIIQIPPADRSYFHSNVFFQTDTGFPYYDNILRMSPQTDLHWYLTQKEGGDVHSHVNMVEVVSNLKALSKVMGYKDIDSYVKDLNIVLDKLSYRNTKLFFYSYCWDLMQRFNVYFIGPWGKENYESFSKCDEFKDKLIPMVYNGKQYDSLEKLDEGMADNNEVFEIAKEFPKTNNNHPTPYAHKIIGESIKKYLNG
;
A
#
# COMPACT_ATOMS: atom_id res chain seq x y z
N MET A 1 -28.43 1.51 -9.31
CA MET A 1 -27.21 2.35 -9.36
C MET A 1 -26.04 1.40 -9.43
N ARG A 2 -25.05 1.65 -10.29
CA ARG A 2 -23.85 0.80 -10.39
C ARG A 2 -23.05 0.90 -9.10
N LYS A 3 -22.46 -0.19 -8.64
CA LYS A 3 -21.65 -0.26 -7.42
C LYS A 3 -20.18 -0.13 -7.75
N ILE A 4 -19.44 0.43 -6.81
CA ILE A 4 -17.98 0.51 -6.87
C ILE A 4 -17.39 0.12 -5.52
N LEU A 5 -16.44 -0.80 -5.55
CA LEU A 5 -15.65 -1.22 -4.39
C LEU A 5 -14.25 -0.64 -4.47
N PHE A 6 -13.76 -0.05 -3.38
CA PHE A 6 -12.36 0.34 -3.23
C PHE A 6 -11.70 -0.52 -2.14
N ILE A 7 -10.54 -1.08 -2.47
CA ILE A 7 -9.80 -1.97 -1.59
C ILE A 7 -8.28 -1.79 -1.75
N GLY A 8 -7.50 -1.99 -0.69
CA GLY A 8 -6.05 -1.74 -0.73
C GLY A 8 -5.39 -1.60 0.64
N ASP A 9 -4.33 -0.81 0.74
CA ASP A 9 -3.62 -0.49 1.98
C ASP A 9 -4.34 0.61 2.80
N SER A 10 -3.74 1.02 3.91
CA SER A 10 -4.14 2.07 4.86
C SER A 10 -4.71 3.34 4.21
N PHE A 11 -4.11 3.85 3.14
CA PHE A 11 -4.63 5.08 2.54
C PHE A 11 -5.96 4.88 1.81
N THR A 12 -6.27 3.66 1.33
CA THR A 12 -7.62 3.39 0.78
C THR A 12 -8.69 3.62 1.84
N TRP A 13 -8.31 3.42 3.10
CA TRP A 13 -9.15 3.67 4.26
C TRP A 13 -9.08 5.12 4.78
N GLY A 14 -8.15 5.92 4.26
CA GLY A 14 -7.95 7.33 4.62
C GLY A 14 -7.17 7.55 5.91
N GLU A 15 -6.31 6.59 6.29
CA GLU A 15 -5.45 6.73 7.48
C GLU A 15 -4.66 8.05 7.46
N GLY A 16 -4.66 8.76 8.59
CA GLY A 16 -3.95 10.02 8.76
C GLY A 16 -4.74 11.27 8.35
N LEU A 17 -5.85 11.14 7.61
CA LEU A 17 -6.67 12.30 7.21
C LEU A 17 -7.30 13.05 8.40
N GLU A 18 -7.47 12.37 9.53
CA GLU A 18 -7.86 12.96 10.81
C GLU A 18 -6.88 14.03 11.31
N LEU A 19 -5.60 13.99 10.91
CA LEU A 19 -4.62 15.04 11.24
C LEU A 19 -5.01 16.41 10.68
N TYR A 20 -5.88 16.47 9.67
CA TYR A 20 -6.40 17.71 9.09
C TYR A 20 -7.67 18.22 9.78
N MET A 21 -8.18 17.51 10.80
CA MET A 21 -9.28 18.02 11.61
C MET A 21 -8.81 19.18 12.48
N ASP A 22 -9.60 20.25 12.54
CA ASP A 22 -9.37 21.36 13.49
C ASP A 22 -9.96 21.00 14.87
N LYS A 23 -9.50 19.87 15.43
CA LYS A 23 -9.98 19.28 16.69
C LYS A 23 -8.85 18.58 17.44
N GLU A 24 -8.81 18.71 18.76
CA GLU A 24 -7.88 17.93 19.59
C GLU A 24 -8.30 16.44 19.68
N PRO A 25 -7.33 15.50 19.77
CA PRO A 25 -5.89 15.73 19.86
C PRO A 25 -5.16 15.88 18.52
N PHE A 26 -5.87 15.89 17.38
CA PHE A 26 -5.22 15.84 16.07
C PHE A 26 -4.38 17.08 15.77
N ILE A 27 -4.77 18.26 16.25
CA ILE A 27 -3.97 19.48 16.15
C ILE A 27 -2.61 19.29 16.84
N SER A 28 -2.61 18.81 18.09
CA SER A 28 -1.36 18.57 18.82
C SER A 28 -0.53 17.45 18.19
N MET A 29 -1.16 16.38 17.70
CA MET A 29 -0.49 15.27 17.04
C MET A 29 0.28 15.64 15.76
N ARG A 30 -0.02 16.76 15.08
CA ARG A 30 0.80 17.27 13.96
C ARG A 30 2.27 17.52 14.36
N ASN A 31 2.53 17.63 15.66
CA ASN A 31 3.84 17.93 16.23
C ASN A 31 4.52 16.74 16.92
N PHE A 32 3.99 15.53 16.78
CA PHE A 32 4.52 14.29 17.37
C PHE A 32 4.39 13.14 16.39
N PRO A 33 5.11 12.02 16.58
CA PRO A 33 4.87 10.81 15.81
C PRO A 33 3.39 10.44 15.82
N ALA A 34 2.81 10.22 14.64
CA ALA A 34 1.38 10.03 14.43
C ALA A 34 1.13 9.08 13.25
N GLY A 35 1.72 7.87 13.32
CA GLY A 35 1.41 6.77 12.41
C GLY A 35 0.12 6.04 12.84
N ASP A 36 -0.20 4.91 12.17
CA ASP A 36 -1.40 4.12 12.46
C ASP A 36 -1.54 3.76 13.94
N THR A 37 -0.43 3.37 14.57
CA THR A 37 -0.43 2.91 15.96
C THR A 37 -0.76 4.05 16.92
N GLU A 38 -0.08 5.19 16.77
CA GLU A 38 -0.32 6.36 17.60
C GLU A 38 -1.72 6.93 17.38
N LEU A 39 -2.17 7.03 16.12
CA LEU A 39 -3.51 7.49 15.78
C LEU A 39 -4.58 6.59 16.41
N ARG A 40 -4.47 5.26 16.29
CA ARG A 40 -5.39 4.29 16.90
C ARG A 40 -5.41 4.31 18.43
N SER A 41 -4.31 4.73 19.05
CA SER A 41 -4.19 4.78 20.51
C SER A 41 -4.99 5.92 21.15
N VAL A 42 -5.39 6.90 20.34
CA VAL A 42 -6.20 8.04 20.80
C VAL A 42 -7.63 7.58 21.11
N SER A 43 -8.15 7.96 22.28
CA SER A 43 -9.51 7.62 22.72
C SER A 43 -10.60 8.02 21.72
N ASN A 44 -10.39 9.13 21.02
CA ASN A 44 -11.32 9.71 20.05
C ASN A 44 -11.14 9.14 18.65
N TYR A 45 -10.20 8.23 18.41
CA TYR A 45 -9.99 7.64 17.08
C TYR A 45 -11.22 6.87 16.56
N LYS A 46 -12.01 6.32 17.47
CA LYS A 46 -13.29 5.64 17.19
C LYS A 46 -14.52 6.54 17.37
N ASP A 47 -14.30 7.84 17.57
CA ASP A 47 -15.39 8.83 17.60
C ASP A 47 -16.03 8.88 16.21
N SER A 48 -17.37 8.82 16.15
CA SER A 48 -18.12 8.83 14.89
C SER A 48 -17.83 10.08 14.08
N GLU A 49 -17.58 11.22 14.73
CA GLU A 49 -17.23 12.47 14.03
C GLU A 49 -15.88 12.36 13.31
N VAL A 50 -14.90 11.69 13.92
CA VAL A 50 -13.57 11.47 13.33
C VAL A 50 -13.67 10.50 12.17
N GLU A 51 -14.43 9.42 12.35
CA GLU A 51 -14.68 8.45 11.29
C GLU A 51 -15.42 9.11 10.11
N GLU A 52 -16.47 9.87 10.36
CA GLU A 52 -17.21 10.63 9.35
C GLU A 52 -16.30 11.63 8.62
N TRP A 53 -15.44 12.35 9.34
CA TRP A 53 -14.49 13.26 8.73
C TRP A 53 -13.51 12.52 7.81
N ARG A 54 -12.84 11.48 8.31
CA ARG A 54 -11.91 10.66 7.50
C ARG A 54 -12.61 10.10 6.27
N VAL A 55 -13.79 9.52 6.46
CA VAL A 55 -14.64 9.02 5.37
C VAL A 55 -14.97 10.13 4.41
N SER A 56 -15.24 11.36 4.87
CA SER A 56 -15.56 12.52 4.02
C SER A 56 -14.42 12.94 3.09
N LYS A 57 -13.16 12.74 3.51
CA LYS A 57 -11.95 13.24 2.83
C LYS A 57 -11.23 12.19 1.97
N ARG A 58 -11.58 10.90 2.09
CA ARG A 58 -10.94 9.84 1.29
C ARG A 58 -11.28 9.97 -0.19
N PHE A 59 -10.42 9.42 -1.05
CA PHE A 59 -10.50 9.63 -2.50
C PHE A 59 -11.82 9.13 -3.12
N SER A 60 -12.45 8.10 -2.54
CA SER A 60 -13.71 7.54 -3.05
C SER A 60 -14.86 8.55 -3.03
N ASN A 61 -14.79 9.58 -2.20
CA ASN A 61 -15.83 10.60 -2.17
C ASN A 61 -15.81 11.56 -3.33
N TYR A 62 -14.69 11.68 -4.06
CA TYR A 62 -14.60 12.52 -5.25
C TYR A 62 -15.11 11.83 -6.53
N ILE A 63 -15.64 10.61 -6.40
CA ILE A 63 -16.17 9.80 -7.52
C ILE A 63 -17.70 9.75 -7.39
N ASP A 64 -18.42 10.31 -8.34
CA ASP A 64 -19.89 10.39 -8.30
C ASP A 64 -20.56 9.33 -9.20
N GLY A 65 -21.85 9.09 -8.99
CA GLY A 65 -22.67 8.22 -9.86
C GLY A 65 -22.66 6.74 -9.49
N PHE A 66 -22.03 6.37 -8.37
CA PHE A 66 -21.94 5.00 -7.88
C PHE A 66 -22.42 4.88 -6.45
N GLU A 67 -22.93 3.70 -6.12
CA GLU A 67 -23.05 3.23 -4.75
C GLU A 67 -21.68 2.72 -4.29
N LYS A 68 -21.11 3.34 -3.25
CA LYS A 68 -19.70 3.19 -2.91
C LYS A 68 -19.50 2.25 -1.72
N TYR A 69 -18.60 1.30 -1.91
CA TYR A 69 -18.12 0.41 -0.88
C TYR A 69 -16.62 0.60 -0.71
N VAL A 70 -16.17 0.66 0.53
CA VAL A 70 -14.75 0.68 0.86
C VAL A 70 -14.55 -0.38 1.93
N GLN A 71 -13.45 -1.15 1.85
CA GLN A 71 -13.10 -2.09 2.92
C GLN A 71 -13.13 -1.39 4.29
N LYS A 72 -13.63 -2.10 5.31
CA LYS A 72 -13.84 -1.54 6.66
C LYS A 72 -12.54 -1.43 7.45
N THR A 73 -11.53 -2.22 7.09
CA THR A 73 -10.25 -2.33 7.77
C THR A 73 -9.11 -2.07 6.81
N ASN A 74 -7.95 -1.71 7.36
CA ASN A 74 -6.72 -1.63 6.58
C ASN A 74 -6.41 -3.01 5.98
N GLY A 75 -6.32 -3.05 4.65
CA GLY A 75 -6.08 -4.25 3.87
C GLY A 75 -4.61 -4.45 3.51
N GLY A 76 -3.65 -3.86 4.23
CA GLY A 76 -2.20 -3.78 3.96
C GLY A 76 -1.39 -5.06 3.66
N SER A 77 -2.05 -6.15 3.27
CA SER A 77 -1.48 -7.32 2.62
C SER A 77 -2.35 -7.81 1.45
N PHE A 78 -1.75 -8.49 0.48
CA PHE A 78 -2.46 -9.14 -0.63
C PHE A 78 -3.63 -10.02 -0.22
N GLN A 79 -3.47 -10.79 0.86
CA GLN A 79 -4.49 -11.72 1.33
C GLN A 79 -5.71 -10.98 1.90
N SER A 80 -5.48 -9.89 2.64
CA SER A 80 -6.57 -9.07 3.19
C SER A 80 -7.38 -8.46 2.06
N VAL A 81 -6.71 -7.87 1.07
CA VAL A 81 -7.37 -7.34 -0.14
C VAL A 81 -8.21 -8.43 -0.82
N SER A 82 -7.66 -9.61 -1.08
CA SER A 82 -8.39 -10.63 -1.83
C SER A 82 -9.64 -11.15 -1.13
N ARG A 83 -9.48 -11.44 0.18
CA ARG A 83 -10.55 -12.04 1.00
C ARG A 83 -11.66 -11.03 1.18
N ASP A 84 -11.29 -9.81 1.55
CA ASP A 84 -12.27 -8.79 1.87
C ASP A 84 -12.97 -8.30 0.59
N ALA A 85 -12.28 -8.23 -0.56
CA ALA A 85 -12.93 -7.92 -1.84
C ALA A 85 -14.03 -8.93 -2.17
N THR A 86 -13.66 -10.21 -2.19
CA THR A 86 -14.57 -11.31 -2.54
C THR A 86 -15.78 -11.33 -1.60
N GLN A 87 -15.54 -11.18 -0.30
CA GLN A 87 -16.61 -11.13 0.68
C GLN A 87 -17.54 -9.93 0.45
N ILE A 88 -16.99 -8.73 0.29
CA ILE A 88 -17.78 -7.51 0.12
C ILE A 88 -18.63 -7.57 -1.15
N VAL A 89 -18.07 -8.04 -2.28
CA VAL A 89 -18.84 -8.11 -3.54
C VAL A 89 -20.02 -9.06 -3.44
N TYR A 90 -19.87 -10.21 -2.77
CA TYR A 90 -20.96 -11.17 -2.59
C TYR A 90 -22.00 -10.70 -1.58
N GLU A 91 -21.57 -10.24 -0.41
CA GLU A 91 -22.49 -9.79 0.66
C GLU A 91 -23.34 -8.60 0.22
N ASN A 92 -22.81 -7.77 -0.68
CA ASN A 92 -23.50 -6.58 -1.16
C ASN A 92 -24.09 -6.78 -2.56
N GLY A 93 -24.13 -8.01 -3.10
CA GLY A 93 -24.82 -8.33 -4.35
C GLY A 93 -24.31 -7.54 -5.56
N PHE A 94 -22.99 -7.44 -5.73
CA PHE A 94 -22.38 -6.86 -6.92
C PHE A 94 -22.75 -7.67 -8.18
N GLN A 95 -22.92 -6.96 -9.29
CA GLN A 95 -23.23 -7.49 -10.62
C GLN A 95 -22.01 -7.37 -11.55
N THR A 96 -22.05 -8.03 -12.71
CA THR A 96 -20.90 -8.09 -13.63
C THR A 96 -20.46 -6.74 -14.17
N ASP A 97 -21.41 -5.81 -14.31
CA ASP A 97 -21.10 -4.45 -14.72
C ASP A 97 -20.52 -3.63 -13.56
N ASP A 98 -20.66 -4.00 -12.29
CA ASP A 98 -20.06 -3.26 -11.17
C ASP A 98 -18.53 -3.22 -11.21
N ILE A 99 -17.95 -2.29 -10.44
CA ILE A 99 -16.52 -1.97 -10.47
C ILE A 99 -15.83 -2.38 -9.18
N VAL A 100 -14.64 -2.95 -9.30
CA VAL A 100 -13.71 -3.14 -8.18
C VAL A 100 -12.41 -2.40 -8.49
N ILE A 101 -11.99 -1.50 -7.61
CA ILE A 101 -10.72 -0.78 -7.69
C ILE A 101 -9.82 -1.28 -6.58
N ILE A 102 -8.70 -1.86 -6.99
CA ILE A 102 -7.69 -2.42 -6.10
C ILE A 102 -6.48 -1.50 -6.12
N GLN A 103 -6.17 -0.83 -5.01
CA GLN A 103 -4.83 -0.32 -4.83
C GLN A 103 -3.91 -1.46 -4.48
N ILE A 104 -2.84 -1.61 -5.26
CA ILE A 104 -1.91 -2.72 -5.14
C ILE A 104 -1.05 -2.52 -3.89
N PRO A 105 -1.19 -3.39 -2.87
CA PRO A 105 -0.34 -3.31 -1.69
C PRO A 105 1.14 -3.51 -2.08
N PRO A 106 2.07 -3.03 -1.25
CA PRO A 106 3.48 -3.34 -1.44
C PRO A 106 3.71 -4.86 -1.49
N ALA A 107 4.34 -5.34 -2.57
CA ALA A 107 4.61 -6.76 -2.78
C ALA A 107 5.63 -7.28 -1.76
N ASP A 108 6.49 -6.38 -1.29
CA ASP A 108 7.48 -6.64 -0.26
C ASP A 108 6.90 -6.92 1.13
N ARG A 109 5.86 -6.20 1.54
CA ARG A 109 5.10 -6.51 2.77
C ARG A 109 4.36 -7.85 2.68
N SER A 110 4.17 -8.34 1.46
CA SER A 110 3.37 -9.54 1.17
C SER A 110 4.21 -10.79 0.88
N TYR A 111 5.55 -10.75 1.00
CA TYR A 111 6.44 -11.90 0.72
C TYR A 111 6.01 -13.18 1.47
N PHE A 112 5.48 -13.04 2.68
CA PHE A 112 5.08 -14.15 3.55
C PHE A 112 3.60 -14.50 3.53
N HIS A 113 2.76 -13.68 2.88
CA HIS A 113 1.31 -13.88 2.85
C HIS A 113 0.83 -14.71 1.66
N SER A 114 1.73 -15.03 0.72
CA SER A 114 1.46 -16.03 -0.31
C SER A 114 1.63 -17.43 0.29
N ASN A 115 0.52 -18.11 0.59
CA ASN A 115 0.51 -19.52 1.04
C ASN A 115 1.13 -20.51 0.01
N VAL A 116 1.64 -20.01 -1.11
CA VAL A 116 2.24 -20.77 -2.20
C VAL A 116 3.53 -21.48 -1.76
N PHE A 117 4.17 -21.06 -0.65
CA PHE A 117 5.42 -21.66 -0.16
C PHE A 117 5.27 -22.66 0.98
N PHE A 118 4.06 -22.88 1.49
CA PHE A 118 3.85 -23.80 2.61
C PHE A 118 2.80 -24.85 2.28
N GLN A 119 3.15 -25.77 1.35
CA GLN A 119 2.64 -27.14 1.46
C GLN A 119 3.34 -27.77 2.67
N THR A 120 2.75 -27.62 3.86
CA THR A 120 3.08 -28.51 4.97
C THR A 120 1.98 -29.56 5.04
N ASP A 121 2.36 -30.83 5.04
CA ASP A 121 1.47 -31.97 5.28
C ASP A 121 0.81 -31.95 6.68
N THR A 122 1.06 -30.91 7.49
CA THR A 122 0.78 -30.87 8.93
C THR A 122 -0.12 -29.73 9.40
N GLY A 123 -0.83 -29.05 8.48
CA GLY A 123 -1.76 -27.99 8.86
C GLY A 123 -1.09 -26.63 9.08
N PHE A 124 -1.91 -25.59 8.92
CA PHE A 124 -1.54 -24.16 8.87
C PHE A 124 -0.40 -23.76 9.82
N PRO A 125 0.65 -23.06 9.33
CA PRO A 125 1.61 -22.44 10.23
C PRO A 125 0.92 -21.37 11.09
N TYR A 126 1.09 -21.47 12.40
CA TYR A 126 0.68 -20.44 13.36
C TYR A 126 1.40 -19.12 13.02
N TYR A 127 0.61 -18.05 12.86
CA TYR A 127 1.01 -16.69 12.49
C TYR A 127 2.23 -16.12 13.25
N ASP A 128 2.48 -16.56 14.49
CA ASP A 128 3.56 -16.05 15.35
C ASP A 128 4.98 -16.41 14.87
N ASN A 129 5.13 -17.50 14.10
CA ASN A 129 6.45 -17.94 13.61
C ASN A 129 6.86 -17.29 12.29
N ILE A 130 5.90 -16.76 11.53
CA ILE A 130 6.15 -16.15 10.21
C ILE A 130 6.78 -14.76 10.36
N LEU A 131 6.38 -14.00 11.38
CA LEU A 131 6.98 -12.69 11.70
C LEU A 131 8.41 -12.80 12.26
N ARG A 132 8.83 -13.97 12.74
CA ARG A 132 10.15 -14.21 13.33
C ARG A 132 11.20 -14.72 12.34
N MET A 133 10.83 -15.00 11.10
CA MET A 133 11.73 -15.63 10.15
C MET A 133 11.78 -14.86 8.83
N SER A 134 12.65 -13.85 8.76
CA SER A 134 13.25 -13.46 7.48
C SER A 134 14.41 -12.47 7.60
N PRO A 135 15.65 -12.91 7.29
CA PRO A 135 16.77 -12.03 6.99
C PRO A 135 16.49 -11.04 5.83
N GLN A 136 15.42 -11.23 5.06
CA GLN A 136 15.02 -10.38 3.93
C GLN A 136 14.12 -9.22 4.38
N THR A 137 13.41 -9.36 5.50
CA THR A 137 12.67 -8.27 6.13
C THR A 137 13.68 -7.30 6.72
N ASP A 138 14.70 -7.82 7.41
CA ASP A 138 15.84 -7.05 7.92
C ASP A 138 16.65 -6.37 6.80
N LEU A 139 16.81 -7.02 5.64
CA LEU A 139 17.49 -6.43 4.48
C LEU A 139 16.64 -5.38 3.76
N HIS A 140 15.36 -5.65 3.48
CA HIS A 140 14.48 -4.65 2.89
C HIS A 140 14.44 -3.40 3.77
N TRP A 141 14.42 -3.59 5.09
CA TRP A 141 14.58 -2.52 6.08
C TRP A 141 15.94 -1.83 6.00
N TYR A 142 17.04 -2.58 5.87
CA TYR A 142 18.38 -2.01 5.67
C TYR A 142 18.49 -1.16 4.39
N LEU A 143 17.83 -1.58 3.31
CA LEU A 143 17.84 -0.90 2.01
C LEU A 143 16.98 0.36 2.03
N THR A 144 15.75 0.30 2.57
CA THR A 144 14.87 1.47 2.67
C THR A 144 15.42 2.56 3.60
N GLN A 145 16.18 2.19 4.64
CA GLN A 145 16.84 3.15 5.53
C GLN A 145 18.09 3.82 4.93
N LYS A 146 18.81 3.17 4.01
CA LYS A 146 20.00 3.75 3.37
C LYS A 146 19.63 4.85 2.37
N GLU A 147 18.40 4.84 1.86
CA GLU A 147 17.86 5.81 0.91
C GLU A 147 16.95 6.88 1.55
N GLY A 148 16.83 6.91 2.88
CA GLY A 148 16.14 7.98 3.61
C GLY A 148 14.63 7.79 3.80
N GLY A 149 14.10 6.59 3.60
CA GLY A 149 12.68 6.28 3.83
C GLY A 149 12.38 5.99 5.30
N ASP A 150 11.48 6.77 5.88
CA ASP A 150 10.95 6.61 7.24
C ASP A 150 9.92 5.46 7.30
N VAL A 151 9.92 4.69 8.41
CA VAL A 151 8.76 4.15 9.16
C VAL A 151 9.21 3.04 10.15
N HIS A 152 9.06 3.36 11.44
CA HIS A 152 8.72 2.50 12.59
C HIS A 152 9.16 1.02 12.63
N SER A 153 10.28 0.72 13.30
CA SER A 153 10.41 -0.39 14.26
C SER A 153 11.75 -0.34 15.00
N HIS A 154 11.81 -0.92 16.20
CA HIS A 154 12.94 -0.94 17.15
C HIS A 154 14.12 -1.83 16.72
N VAL A 155 14.44 -1.90 15.43
CA VAL A 155 15.54 -2.75 14.95
C VAL A 155 16.84 -1.97 15.05
N ASN A 156 17.78 -2.48 15.85
CA ASN A 156 19.11 -1.88 15.95
C ASN A 156 19.84 -2.03 14.61
N MET A 157 19.86 -0.98 13.81
CA MET A 157 20.48 -0.98 12.47
C MET A 157 21.95 -1.40 12.48
N VAL A 158 22.66 -1.16 13.59
CA VAL A 158 24.04 -1.64 13.77
C VAL A 158 24.07 -3.17 13.80
N GLU A 159 23.08 -3.79 14.45
CA GLU A 159 22.93 -5.24 14.53
C GLU A 159 22.54 -5.85 13.17
N VAL A 160 21.62 -5.22 12.44
CA VAL A 160 21.25 -5.64 11.06
C VAL A 160 22.46 -5.58 10.14
N VAL A 161 23.20 -4.46 10.11
CA VAL A 161 24.42 -4.32 9.30
C VAL A 161 25.47 -5.34 9.70
N SER A 162 25.64 -5.58 11.00
CA SER A 162 26.59 -6.56 11.52
C SER A 162 26.20 -7.99 11.09
N ASN A 163 24.92 -8.33 11.18
CA ASN A 163 24.38 -9.62 10.79
C ASN A 163 24.51 -9.84 9.27
N LEU A 164 24.21 -8.83 8.45
CA LEU A 164 24.39 -8.88 7.00
C LEU A 164 25.86 -9.02 6.61
N LYS A 165 26.78 -8.30 7.29
CA LYS A 165 28.23 -8.48 7.09
C LYS A 165 28.68 -9.89 7.47
N ALA A 166 28.24 -10.41 8.61
CA ALA A 166 28.55 -11.77 9.04
C ALA A 166 28.02 -12.80 8.04
N LEU A 167 26.77 -12.66 7.59
CA LEU A 167 26.13 -13.53 6.61
C LEU A 167 26.84 -13.46 5.25
N SER A 168 27.18 -12.27 4.76
CA SER A 168 27.92 -12.10 3.50
C SER A 168 29.26 -12.86 3.52
N LYS A 169 29.98 -12.79 4.65
CA LYS A 169 31.25 -13.50 4.85
C LYS A 169 31.06 -15.02 4.89
N VAL A 170 30.02 -15.51 5.57
CA VAL A 170 29.67 -16.94 5.62
C VAL A 170 29.31 -17.45 4.22
N MET A 171 28.59 -16.65 3.45
CA MET A 171 28.16 -16.97 2.08
C MET A 171 29.28 -16.80 1.04
N GLY A 172 30.49 -16.42 1.46
CA GLY A 172 31.67 -16.32 0.59
C GLY A 172 31.76 -15.03 -0.25
N TYR A 173 30.95 -14.02 0.06
CA TYR A 173 31.06 -12.71 -0.57
C TYR A 173 32.26 -11.94 -0.01
N LYS A 174 32.92 -11.17 -0.88
CA LYS A 174 34.10 -10.37 -0.52
C LYS A 174 33.76 -9.14 0.32
N ASP A 175 32.56 -8.60 0.10
CA ASP A 175 32.03 -7.43 0.76
C ASP A 175 30.50 -7.48 0.79
N ILE A 176 29.92 -6.65 1.66
CA ILE A 176 28.46 -6.55 1.81
C ILE A 176 27.78 -6.01 0.55
N ASP A 177 28.44 -5.15 -0.22
CA ASP A 177 27.84 -4.51 -1.39
C ASP A 177 27.58 -5.54 -2.51
N SER A 178 28.53 -6.46 -2.72
CA SER A 178 28.38 -7.58 -3.64
C SER A 178 27.26 -8.53 -3.21
N TYR A 179 27.15 -8.80 -1.91
CA TYR A 179 26.05 -9.60 -1.35
C TYR A 179 24.69 -8.94 -1.54
N VAL A 180 24.60 -7.64 -1.23
CA VAL A 180 23.39 -6.83 -1.43
C VAL A 180 22.98 -6.81 -2.89
N LYS A 181 23.92 -6.64 -3.83
CA LYS A 181 23.64 -6.62 -5.26
C LYS A 181 23.02 -7.93 -5.75
N ASP A 182 23.62 -9.07 -5.40
CA ASP A 182 23.09 -10.38 -5.79
C ASP A 182 21.76 -10.67 -5.11
N LEU A 183 21.58 -10.20 -3.87
CA LEU A 183 20.33 -10.32 -3.14
C LEU A 183 19.22 -9.46 -3.76
N ASN A 184 19.51 -8.25 -4.25
CA ASN A 184 18.56 -7.43 -4.99
C ASN A 184 18.07 -8.12 -6.27
N ILE A 185 18.97 -8.79 -7.01
CA ILE A 185 18.58 -9.59 -8.18
C ILE A 185 17.60 -10.71 -7.79
N VAL A 186 17.81 -11.35 -6.63
CA VAL A 186 16.90 -12.38 -6.10
C VAL A 186 15.57 -11.74 -5.67
N LEU A 187 15.61 -10.62 -4.94
CA LEU A 187 14.43 -9.90 -4.47
C LEU A 187 13.56 -9.40 -5.63
N ASP A 188 14.15 -8.86 -6.70
CA ASP A 188 13.41 -8.45 -7.89
C ASP A 188 12.66 -9.63 -8.53
N LYS A 189 13.32 -10.79 -8.65
CA LYS A 189 12.69 -12.02 -9.16
C LYS A 189 11.56 -12.49 -8.24
N LEU A 190 11.76 -12.41 -6.93
CA LEU A 190 10.74 -12.77 -5.94
C LEU A 190 9.56 -11.81 -5.97
N SER A 191 9.82 -10.50 -6.09
CA SER A 191 8.80 -9.45 -6.18
C SER A 191 7.94 -9.66 -7.43
N TYR A 192 8.56 -9.78 -8.61
CA TYR A 192 7.85 -10.08 -9.86
C TYR A 192 7.00 -11.36 -9.76
N ARG A 193 7.59 -12.46 -9.27
CA ARG A 193 6.86 -13.72 -9.06
C ARG A 193 5.67 -13.52 -8.12
N ASN A 194 5.85 -12.80 -7.03
CA ASN A 194 4.81 -12.58 -6.03
C ASN A 194 3.70 -11.66 -6.55
N THR A 195 4.02 -10.66 -7.36
CA THR A 195 3.02 -9.85 -8.08
C THR A 195 2.19 -10.73 -9.03
N LYS A 196 2.82 -11.67 -9.74
CA LYS A 196 2.11 -12.65 -10.59
C LYS A 196 1.24 -13.60 -9.78
N LEU A 197 1.75 -14.10 -8.65
CA LEU A 197 0.97 -14.94 -7.74
C LEU A 197 -0.22 -14.17 -7.18
N PHE A 198 -0.02 -12.92 -6.76
CA PHE A 198 -1.11 -12.06 -6.32
C PHE A 198 -2.21 -11.96 -7.38
N PHE A 199 -1.82 -11.68 -8.62
CA PHE A 199 -2.76 -11.61 -9.73
C PHE A 199 -3.55 -12.91 -9.90
N TYR A 200 -2.87 -14.05 -10.10
CA TYR A 200 -3.54 -15.30 -10.43
C TYR A 200 -4.27 -15.94 -9.25
N SER A 201 -3.79 -15.75 -8.02
CA SER A 201 -4.45 -16.30 -6.83
C SER A 201 -5.65 -15.49 -6.38
N TYR A 202 -5.66 -14.17 -6.64
CA TYR A 202 -6.60 -13.27 -5.98
C TYR A 202 -7.36 -12.33 -6.90
N CYS A 203 -6.72 -11.80 -7.93
CA CYS A 203 -7.37 -10.87 -8.85
C CYS A 203 -8.08 -11.58 -10.00
N TRP A 204 -7.55 -12.72 -10.45
CA TRP A 204 -8.03 -13.41 -11.65
C TRP A 204 -9.51 -13.76 -11.58
N ASP A 205 -9.96 -14.41 -10.50
CA ASP A 205 -11.38 -14.78 -10.35
C ASP A 205 -12.30 -13.55 -10.31
N LEU A 206 -11.90 -12.49 -9.60
CA LEU A 206 -12.63 -11.22 -9.58
C LEU A 206 -12.71 -10.61 -10.99
N MET A 207 -11.62 -10.65 -11.76
CA MET A 207 -11.53 -10.14 -13.13
C MET A 207 -12.35 -10.93 -14.14
N GLN A 208 -12.60 -12.22 -13.91
CA GLN A 208 -13.50 -13.00 -14.75
C GLN A 208 -14.98 -12.62 -14.54
N ARG A 209 -15.30 -11.96 -13.41
CA ARG A 209 -16.68 -11.71 -12.97
C ARG A 209 -17.06 -10.24 -12.97
N PHE A 210 -16.11 -9.35 -12.71
CA PHE A 210 -16.35 -7.92 -12.48
C PHE A 210 -15.38 -7.05 -13.27
N ASN A 211 -15.70 -5.76 -13.40
CA ASN A 211 -14.77 -4.78 -13.95
C ASN A 211 -13.74 -4.38 -12.89
N VAL A 212 -12.60 -5.07 -12.88
CA VAL A 212 -11.51 -4.77 -11.94
C VAL A 212 -10.49 -3.81 -12.57
N TYR A 213 -10.11 -2.79 -11.82
CA TYR A 213 -9.07 -1.82 -12.16
C TYR A 213 -8.09 -1.65 -11.00
N PHE A 214 -6.92 -1.10 -11.29
CA PHE A 214 -5.82 -0.99 -10.33
C PHE A 214 -5.35 0.45 -10.15
N ILE A 215 -4.98 0.79 -8.92
CA ILE A 215 -4.14 1.95 -8.61
C ILE A 215 -2.74 1.42 -8.33
N GLY A 216 -1.74 2.07 -8.92
CA GLY A 216 -0.34 1.67 -8.79
C GLY A 216 0.16 1.63 -7.33
N PRO A 217 1.26 0.90 -7.08
CA PRO A 217 1.83 0.81 -5.73
C PRO A 217 2.53 2.10 -5.30
N TRP A 218 2.90 2.15 -4.02
CA TRP A 218 3.60 3.27 -3.37
C TRP A 218 5.05 3.42 -3.78
N GLY A 219 5.84 2.35 -3.64
CA GLY A 219 7.29 2.37 -3.81
C GLY A 219 7.75 2.01 -5.23
N LYS A 220 8.88 2.59 -5.62
CA LYS A 220 9.56 2.36 -6.89
C LYS A 220 9.78 0.88 -7.20
N GLU A 221 10.27 0.13 -6.22
CA GLU A 221 10.63 -1.29 -6.36
C GLU A 221 9.38 -2.14 -6.66
N ASN A 222 8.27 -1.78 -6.03
CA ASN A 222 6.97 -2.41 -6.26
C ASN A 222 6.43 -2.05 -7.65
N TYR A 223 6.59 -0.80 -8.08
CA TYR A 223 6.20 -0.35 -9.41
C TYR A 223 7.04 -1.00 -10.52
N GLU A 224 8.35 -1.19 -10.34
CA GLU A 224 9.20 -1.85 -11.33
C GLU A 224 8.82 -3.31 -11.56
N SER A 225 8.46 -4.04 -10.51
CA SER A 225 7.98 -5.43 -10.63
C SER A 225 6.59 -5.50 -11.25
N PHE A 226 5.73 -4.55 -10.86
CA PHE A 226 4.37 -4.41 -11.37
C PHE A 226 4.32 -4.05 -12.86
N SER A 227 5.11 -3.08 -13.31
CA SER A 227 5.15 -2.61 -14.71
C SER A 227 5.63 -3.68 -15.70
N LYS A 228 6.33 -4.70 -15.21
CA LYS A 228 6.72 -5.91 -15.98
C LYS A 228 5.57 -6.92 -16.15
N CYS A 229 4.45 -6.78 -15.44
CA CYS A 229 3.32 -7.71 -15.50
C CYS A 229 2.25 -7.20 -16.49
N ASP A 230 2.18 -7.84 -17.66
CA ASP A 230 1.22 -7.49 -18.72
C ASP A 230 -0.24 -7.54 -18.26
N GLU A 231 -0.54 -8.41 -17.29
CA GLU A 231 -1.86 -8.62 -16.71
C GLU A 231 -2.55 -7.35 -16.19
N PHE A 232 -1.76 -6.36 -15.79
CA PHE A 232 -2.28 -5.14 -15.18
C PHE A 232 -2.27 -3.92 -16.10
N LYS A 233 -1.53 -3.97 -17.21
CA LYS A 233 -1.25 -2.78 -18.05
C LYS A 233 -2.52 -2.08 -18.52
N ASP A 234 -3.47 -2.85 -19.06
CA ASP A 234 -4.72 -2.30 -19.60
C ASP A 234 -5.78 -1.99 -18.54
N LYS A 235 -5.47 -2.28 -17.27
CA LYS A 235 -6.37 -2.12 -16.12
C LYS A 235 -5.84 -1.12 -15.09
N LEU A 236 -4.65 -0.57 -15.31
CA LEU A 236 -4.06 0.45 -14.46
C LEU A 236 -4.74 1.80 -14.72
N ILE A 237 -5.23 2.42 -13.66
CA ILE A 237 -5.78 3.77 -13.69
C ILE A 237 -4.60 4.75 -13.57
N PRO A 238 -4.31 5.55 -14.62
CA PRO A 238 -3.30 6.59 -14.50
C PRO A 238 -3.81 7.72 -13.61
N MET A 239 -2.93 8.25 -12.77
CA MET A 239 -3.18 9.49 -12.03
C MET A 239 -2.96 10.67 -12.97
N VAL A 240 -3.93 11.58 -13.04
CA VAL A 240 -3.89 12.75 -13.92
C VAL A 240 -3.75 13.99 -13.06
N TYR A 241 -2.65 14.72 -13.26
CA TYR A 241 -2.37 15.94 -12.53
C TYR A 241 -1.68 16.96 -13.44
N ASN A 242 -2.19 18.20 -13.46
CA ASN A 242 -1.74 19.28 -14.36
C ASN A 242 -1.59 18.86 -15.84
N GLY A 243 -2.53 18.06 -16.33
CA GLY A 243 -2.55 17.57 -17.72
C GLY A 243 -1.55 16.46 -18.04
N LYS A 244 -0.70 16.07 -17.08
CA LYS A 244 0.22 14.93 -17.19
C LYS A 244 -0.41 13.68 -16.60
N GLN A 245 0.02 12.52 -17.09
CA GLN A 245 -0.37 11.20 -16.58
C GLN A 245 0.81 10.57 -15.84
N TYR A 246 0.51 9.97 -14.69
CA TYR A 246 1.45 9.27 -13.83
C TYR A 246 0.91 7.86 -13.57
N ASP A 247 1.76 6.86 -13.68
CA ASP A 247 1.40 5.44 -13.55
C ASP A 247 1.80 4.83 -12.19
N SER A 248 2.37 5.65 -11.30
CA SER A 248 2.63 5.32 -9.89
C SER A 248 2.31 6.52 -9.00
N LEU A 249 2.09 6.24 -7.71
CA LEU A 249 1.89 7.29 -6.71
C LEU A 249 3.19 8.07 -6.44
N GLU A 250 4.34 7.40 -6.48
CA GLU A 250 5.67 8.04 -6.41
C GLU A 250 5.87 9.09 -7.51
N LYS A 251 5.62 8.74 -8.78
CA LYS A 251 5.77 9.72 -9.87
C LYS A 251 4.76 10.85 -9.77
N LEU A 252 3.56 10.57 -9.25
CA LEU A 252 2.60 11.63 -8.93
C LEU A 252 3.13 12.57 -7.86
N ASP A 253 3.75 12.04 -6.79
CA ASP A 253 4.38 12.82 -5.73
C ASP A 253 5.52 13.69 -6.27
N GLU A 254 6.42 13.14 -7.09
CA GLU A 254 7.44 13.93 -7.81
C GLU A 254 6.81 15.06 -8.63
N GLY A 255 5.74 14.74 -9.38
CA GLY A 255 5.02 15.72 -10.19
C GLY A 255 4.34 16.81 -9.37
N MET A 256 3.82 16.50 -8.19
CA MET A 256 3.25 17.48 -7.27
C MET A 256 4.35 18.35 -6.64
N ALA A 257 5.48 17.75 -6.26
CA ALA A 257 6.62 18.46 -5.71
C ALA A 257 7.19 19.50 -6.70
N ASP A 258 7.27 19.16 -8.00
CA ASP A 258 7.64 20.09 -9.08
C ASP A 258 6.75 21.35 -9.16
N ASN A 259 5.55 21.28 -8.58
CA ASN A 259 4.58 22.38 -8.53
C ASN A 259 4.47 23.03 -7.14
N ASN A 260 5.42 22.74 -6.23
CA ASN A 260 5.39 23.16 -4.81
C ASN A 260 4.16 22.68 -4.04
N GLU A 261 3.60 21.53 -4.44
CA GLU A 261 2.50 20.89 -3.74
C GLU A 261 2.97 19.62 -3.04
N VAL A 262 2.19 19.16 -2.07
CA VAL A 262 2.59 18.09 -1.17
C VAL A 262 1.67 16.88 -1.33
N PHE A 263 2.26 15.75 -1.69
CA PHE A 263 1.54 14.48 -1.75
C PHE A 263 1.39 13.83 -0.37
N GLU A 264 2.46 13.77 0.44
CA GLU A 264 2.48 13.04 1.71
C GLU A 264 2.20 13.93 2.93
N ILE A 265 1.47 13.40 3.92
CA ILE A 265 1.17 14.13 5.17
C ILE A 265 2.45 14.50 5.91
N ALA A 266 3.46 13.63 5.94
CA ALA A 266 4.75 13.90 6.58
C ALA A 266 5.48 15.10 5.97
N LYS A 267 5.29 15.40 4.68
CA LYS A 267 5.91 16.59 4.07
C LYS A 267 5.23 17.90 4.53
N GLU A 268 3.97 17.86 4.95
CA GLU A 268 3.24 19.00 5.52
C GLU A 268 3.36 19.08 7.05
N PHE A 269 3.35 17.92 7.73
CA PHE A 269 3.51 17.77 9.18
C PHE A 269 4.71 16.84 9.48
N PRO A 270 5.96 17.33 9.39
CA PRO A 270 7.17 16.49 9.44
C PRO A 270 7.35 15.63 10.69
N LYS A 271 6.78 16.03 11.82
CA LYS A 271 6.93 15.26 13.06
C LYS A 271 6.01 14.03 13.13
N THR A 272 5.02 13.95 12.25
CA THR A 272 4.03 12.86 12.24
C THR A 272 4.59 11.55 11.70
N ASN A 273 5.62 11.61 10.85
CA ASN A 273 6.17 10.47 10.12
C ASN A 273 5.08 9.67 9.35
N ASN A 274 4.00 10.36 8.95
CA ASN A 274 2.86 9.76 8.30
C ASN A 274 2.97 9.93 6.77
N ASN A 275 3.43 8.90 6.07
CA ASN A 275 3.68 8.97 4.62
C ASN A 275 2.42 8.73 3.77
N HIS A 276 1.22 8.80 4.35
CA HIS A 276 -0.03 8.68 3.60
C HIS A 276 -0.32 9.95 2.78
N PRO A 277 -1.25 9.90 1.80
CA PRO A 277 -1.56 11.05 0.96
C PRO A 277 -2.31 12.13 1.74
N THR A 278 -2.04 13.40 1.43
CA THR A 278 -2.81 14.55 1.91
C THR A 278 -4.25 14.51 1.39
N PRO A 279 -5.21 15.25 2.01
CA PRO A 279 -6.55 15.41 1.46
C PRO A 279 -6.57 15.91 0.01
N TYR A 280 -5.59 16.74 -0.36
CA TYR A 280 -5.45 17.25 -1.71
C TYR A 280 -4.99 16.16 -2.69
N ALA A 281 -4.01 15.35 -2.31
CA ALA A 281 -3.62 14.16 -3.08
C ALA A 281 -4.78 13.17 -3.24
N HIS A 282 -5.57 12.93 -2.20
CA HIS A 282 -6.78 12.13 -2.26
C HIS A 282 -7.79 12.65 -3.29
N LYS A 283 -7.97 13.97 -3.36
CA LYS A 283 -8.81 14.60 -4.38
C LYS A 283 -8.29 14.30 -5.79
N ILE A 284 -7.00 14.48 -6.04
CA ILE A 284 -6.37 14.21 -7.34
C ILE A 284 -6.56 12.75 -7.75
N ILE A 285 -6.33 11.81 -6.83
CA ILE A 285 -6.53 10.37 -7.07
C ILE A 285 -8.01 10.09 -7.44
N GLY A 286 -8.94 10.62 -6.66
CA GLY A 286 -10.37 10.43 -6.90
C GLY A 286 -10.85 11.03 -8.23
N GLU A 287 -10.39 12.24 -8.57
CA GLU A 287 -10.69 12.88 -9.85
C GLU A 287 -10.08 12.12 -11.04
N SER A 288 -8.90 11.54 -10.87
CA SER A 288 -8.24 10.70 -11.88
C SER A 288 -9.05 9.44 -12.16
N ILE A 289 -9.51 8.76 -11.11
CA ILE A 289 -10.39 7.59 -11.22
C ILE A 289 -11.70 7.96 -11.91
N LYS A 290 -12.35 9.06 -11.46
CA LYS A 290 -13.59 9.55 -12.06
C LYS A 290 -13.42 9.83 -13.56
N LYS A 291 -12.31 10.48 -13.95
CA LYS A 291 -11.99 10.77 -15.35
C LYS A 291 -11.79 9.48 -16.14
N TYR A 292 -11.05 8.52 -15.61
CA TYR A 292 -10.79 7.24 -16.27
C TYR A 292 -12.06 6.41 -16.48
N LEU A 293 -12.98 6.41 -15.52
CA LEU A 293 -14.23 5.65 -15.62
C LEU A 293 -15.30 6.29 -16.53
N ASN A 294 -15.19 7.59 -16.81
CA ASN A 294 -16.16 8.35 -17.61
C ASN A 294 -15.68 8.63 -19.05
N GLY A 295 -14.41 8.38 -19.36
CA GLY A 295 -13.82 8.53 -20.69
C GLY A 295 -13.92 7.24 -21.49
#